data_AF-G9PFB3-F1
#
_entry.id   AF-G9PFB3-F1
#
_cell.length_a   1.000
_cell.length_b   1.000
_cell.length_c   1.000
_cell.angle_alpha   90.00
_cell.angle_beta   90.00
_cell.angle_gamma   90.00
#
_symmetry.space_group_name_H-M   'P 1'
#
loop_
_entity.id
_entity.type
_entity.pdbx_description
1 polymer ?
#
loop_
_entity_poly.entity_id
_entity_poly.type
_entity_poly.pdbx_seq_one_letter_code
_entity_poly.pdbx_strand_id
1 'polypeptide(L)'
;MGESEQLTQREELKNWLGRLSYILHRSDELHENLNGIRGQYRYADYRQIWKRPQFIANTARCVSWVFLVLLVVLFIAVAKGSLLAAMYMLFTIGPWTIGFYIGLQKLFHHAFRRILVAKHDGSTKGVKDYSRLKACEEEHFVSLAIVSHLVPFLLAWTLLGLLITLGSKTPTTSMLITLLLFLLGNLVLGVLISAIMLVVHNAKVKRHNASEDAATNSREAHNEQVHELEKAVVDEINSLVGEYRDNYQGKFPAAYLLANAVAYMWQLVDNYRASTLQEVINVYEGDMHRQRIESQNRAMLNNQLRMLNNQERIIAEQRYTRWAVTSEIARNRRA
;
A
#
# COMPACT_ATOMS: atom_id res chain seq x y z
N MET A 1 66.37 -1.46 -20.61
CA MET A 1 65.06 -2.12 -20.62
C MET A 1 64.81 -2.66 -22.00
N GLY A 2 64.65 -3.97 -22.13
CA GLY A 2 64.41 -4.64 -23.42
C GLY A 2 62.95 -4.52 -23.84
N GLU A 3 62.68 -4.56 -25.14
CA GLU A 3 61.34 -4.51 -25.74
C GLU A 3 60.39 -5.56 -25.15
N SER A 4 60.92 -6.73 -24.79
CA SER A 4 60.17 -7.81 -24.12
C SER A 4 59.65 -7.43 -22.72
N GLU A 5 60.40 -6.63 -21.95
CA GLU A 5 60.02 -6.23 -20.59
C GLU A 5 58.89 -5.20 -20.60
N GLN A 6 58.92 -4.28 -21.58
CA GLN A 6 57.85 -3.30 -21.79
C GLN A 6 56.54 -3.95 -22.23
N LEU A 7 56.61 -4.97 -23.10
CA LEU A 7 55.44 -5.74 -23.50
C LEU A 7 54.79 -6.46 -22.31
N THR A 8 55.59 -7.04 -21.42
CA THR A 8 55.09 -7.71 -20.21
C THR A 8 54.39 -6.71 -19.27
N GLN A 9 55.02 -5.57 -18.97
CA GLN A 9 54.42 -4.55 -18.09
C GLN A 9 53.11 -3.98 -18.64
N ARG A 10 53.04 -3.79 -19.97
CA ARG A 10 51.81 -3.35 -20.63
C ARG A 10 50.69 -4.38 -20.49
N GLU A 11 51.00 -5.66 -20.66
CA GLU A 11 50.00 -6.72 -20.55
C GLU A 11 49.48 -6.87 -19.11
N GLU A 12 50.37 -6.73 -18.12
CA GLU A 12 49.98 -6.66 -16.70
C GLU A 12 49.06 -5.45 -16.43
N LEU A 13 49.40 -4.27 -16.95
CA LEU A 13 48.56 -3.07 -16.82
C LEU A 13 47.21 -3.24 -17.51
N LYS A 14 47.18 -3.85 -18.71
CA LYS A 14 45.95 -4.15 -19.44
C LYS A 14 45.05 -5.07 -18.63
N ASN A 15 45.59 -6.16 -18.08
CA ASN A 15 44.82 -7.09 -17.28
C ASN A 15 44.31 -6.45 -15.98
N TRP A 16 45.14 -5.64 -15.33
CA TRP A 16 44.78 -4.91 -14.11
C TRP A 16 43.67 -3.88 -14.36
N LEU A 17 43.78 -3.05 -15.40
CA LEU A 17 42.72 -2.10 -15.78
C LEU A 17 41.45 -2.81 -16.27
N GLY A 18 41.60 -3.93 -16.99
CA GLY A 18 40.48 -4.72 -17.48
C GLY A 18 39.66 -5.30 -16.33
N ARG A 19 40.35 -5.80 -15.30
CA ARG A 19 39.69 -6.30 -14.09
C ARG A 19 39.04 -5.17 -13.27
N LEU A 20 39.67 -4.00 -13.15
CA LEU A 20 39.03 -2.83 -12.53
C LEU A 20 37.77 -2.38 -13.30
N SER A 21 37.86 -2.31 -14.64
CA SER A 21 36.73 -1.98 -15.50
C SER A 21 35.57 -2.96 -15.31
N TYR A 22 35.88 -4.26 -15.23
CA TYR A 22 34.90 -5.30 -14.94
C TYR A 22 34.23 -5.08 -13.58
N ILE A 23 35.02 -4.86 -12.51
CA ILE A 23 34.50 -4.64 -11.15
C ILE A 23 33.53 -3.46 -11.13
N LEU A 24 33.90 -2.32 -11.73
CA LEU A 24 33.06 -1.13 -11.74
C LEU A 24 31.75 -1.34 -12.51
N HIS A 25 31.83 -1.90 -13.73
CA HIS A 25 30.64 -2.13 -14.55
C HIS A 25 29.70 -3.18 -13.93
N ARG A 26 30.27 -4.27 -13.41
CA ARG A 26 29.51 -5.33 -12.74
C ARG A 26 28.89 -4.84 -11.45
N SER A 27 29.58 -3.98 -10.69
CA SER A 27 29.02 -3.36 -9.48
C SER A 27 27.78 -2.52 -9.81
N ASP A 28 27.82 -1.70 -10.86
CA ASP A 28 26.68 -0.89 -11.30
C ASP A 28 25.49 -1.78 -11.71
N GLU A 29 25.74 -2.82 -12.52
CA GLU A 29 24.73 -3.81 -12.93
C GLU A 29 24.09 -4.52 -11.72
N LEU A 30 24.89 -4.93 -10.75
CA LEU A 30 24.41 -5.61 -9.53
C LEU A 30 23.58 -4.67 -8.65
N HIS A 31 23.92 -3.37 -8.57
CA HIS A 31 23.13 -2.40 -7.82
C HIS A 31 21.78 -2.14 -8.47
N GLU A 32 21.71 -2.08 -9.79
CA GLU A 32 20.45 -1.99 -10.53
C GLU A 32 19.59 -3.25 -10.33
N ASN A 33 20.20 -4.43 -10.46
CA ASN A 33 19.54 -5.71 -10.22
C ASN A 33 19.02 -5.82 -8.77
N LEU A 34 19.81 -5.42 -7.78
CA LEU A 34 19.43 -5.42 -6.37
C LEU A 34 18.20 -4.55 -6.11
N ASN A 35 18.12 -3.38 -6.74
CA ASN A 35 16.94 -2.52 -6.66
C ASN A 35 15.71 -3.20 -7.30
N GLY A 36 15.90 -3.87 -8.43
CA GLY A 36 14.87 -4.68 -9.08
C GLY A 36 14.35 -5.80 -8.17
N ILE A 37 15.24 -6.56 -7.54
CA ILE A 37 14.91 -7.64 -6.60
C ILE A 37 14.17 -7.10 -5.37
N ARG A 38 14.65 -6.00 -4.78
CA ARG A 38 13.98 -5.35 -3.63
C ARG A 38 12.58 -4.85 -3.97
N GLY A 39 12.33 -4.47 -5.22
CA GLY A 39 11.00 -4.11 -5.71
C GLY A 39 10.02 -5.30 -5.81
N GLN A 40 10.51 -6.55 -5.78
CA GLN A 40 9.67 -7.75 -5.89
C GLN A 40 9.10 -8.24 -4.56
N TYR A 41 9.52 -7.65 -3.42
CA TYR A 41 8.96 -7.98 -2.12
C TYR A 41 7.46 -7.68 -2.10
N ARG A 42 6.67 -8.67 -1.65
CA ARG A 42 5.23 -8.52 -1.48
C ARG A 42 4.93 -8.17 -0.04
N TYR A 43 4.40 -6.97 0.17
CA TYR A 43 3.90 -6.52 1.47
C TYR A 43 2.39 -6.75 1.59
N ALA A 44 1.93 -7.00 2.81
CA ALA A 44 0.50 -7.07 3.07
C ALA A 44 -0.11 -5.65 2.95
N ASP A 45 -1.08 -5.50 2.07
CA ASP A 45 -1.82 -4.26 1.91
C ASP A 45 -2.78 -4.09 3.09
N TYR A 46 -2.31 -3.44 4.15
CA TYR A 46 -2.97 -3.38 5.45
C TYR A 46 -4.18 -2.42 5.49
N ARG A 47 -4.59 -1.85 4.36
CA ARG A 47 -5.70 -0.91 4.26
C ARG A 47 -7.07 -1.62 4.27
N GLN A 48 -7.31 -2.46 5.30
CA GLN A 48 -8.62 -3.04 5.62
C GLN A 48 -9.59 -2.00 6.22
N ILE A 49 -9.57 -0.76 5.72
CA ILE A 49 -10.49 0.33 6.09
C ILE A 49 -11.94 -0.03 5.70
N TRP A 50 -12.12 -0.91 4.71
CA TRP A 50 -13.43 -1.30 4.16
C TRP A 50 -14.32 -2.13 5.11
N LYS A 51 -13.77 -2.76 6.17
CA LYS A 51 -14.57 -3.53 7.13
C LYS A 51 -15.24 -2.66 8.21
N ARG A 52 -14.77 -1.42 8.46
CA ARG A 52 -15.37 -0.49 9.44
C ARG A 52 -16.74 0.04 9.01
N PRO A 53 -16.94 0.55 7.77
CA PRO A 53 -18.25 1.04 7.34
C PRO A 53 -19.28 -0.08 7.25
N GLN A 54 -18.87 -1.29 6.85
CA GLN A 54 -19.78 -2.41 6.65
C GLN A 54 -20.25 -3.02 7.98
N PHE A 55 -19.38 -3.04 8.99
CA PHE A 55 -19.74 -3.35 10.36
C PHE A 55 -20.73 -2.30 10.91
N ILE A 56 -20.39 -1.01 10.82
CA ILE A 56 -21.26 0.09 11.28
C ILE A 56 -22.61 0.09 10.56
N ALA A 57 -22.65 -0.16 9.25
CA ALA A 57 -23.88 -0.21 8.46
C ALA A 57 -24.77 -1.39 8.85
N ASN A 58 -24.21 -2.55 9.16
CA ASN A 58 -24.98 -3.70 9.63
C ASN A 58 -25.48 -3.49 11.08
N THR A 59 -24.69 -2.82 11.93
CA THR A 59 -25.13 -2.42 13.28
C THR A 59 -26.24 -1.37 13.22
N ALA A 60 -26.15 -0.37 12.33
CA ALA A 60 -27.16 0.67 12.14
C ALA A 60 -28.49 0.11 11.59
N ARG A 61 -28.42 -0.87 10.68
CA ARG A 61 -29.61 -1.59 10.19
C ARG A 61 -30.29 -2.39 11.30
N CYS A 62 -29.52 -2.99 12.21
CA CYS A 62 -30.08 -3.73 13.35
C CYS A 62 -30.78 -2.81 14.36
N VAL A 63 -30.17 -1.67 14.71
CA VAL A 63 -30.78 -0.68 15.60
C VAL A 63 -32.08 -0.13 14.99
N SER A 64 -32.11 0.05 13.66
CA SER A 64 -33.31 0.53 12.95
C SER A 64 -34.49 -0.44 13.05
N TRP A 65 -34.27 -1.76 12.97
CA TRP A 65 -35.34 -2.76 13.08
C TRP A 65 -35.94 -2.83 14.49
N VAL A 66 -35.10 -2.79 15.53
CA VAL A 66 -35.58 -2.76 16.92
C VAL A 66 -36.41 -1.50 17.19
N PHE A 67 -35.95 -0.35 16.66
CA PHE A 67 -36.67 0.91 16.78
C PHE A 67 -38.02 0.91 16.03
N LEU A 68 -38.09 0.28 14.86
CA LEU A 68 -39.31 0.15 14.06
C LEU A 68 -40.36 -0.72 14.76
N VAL A 69 -39.93 -1.84 15.36
CA VAL A 69 -40.82 -2.68 16.18
C VAL A 69 -41.34 -1.90 17.39
N LEU A 70 -40.48 -1.16 18.10
CA LEU A 70 -40.87 -0.35 19.25
C LEU A 70 -41.89 0.73 18.85
N LEU A 71 -41.71 1.39 17.69
CA LEU A 71 -42.66 2.34 17.11
C LEU A 71 -44.02 1.72 16.81
N VAL A 72 -44.06 0.53 16.21
CA VAL A 72 -45.32 -0.17 15.88
C VAL A 72 -46.07 -0.55 17.16
N VAL A 73 -45.38 -1.05 18.19
CA VAL A 73 -45.98 -1.38 19.48
C VAL A 73 -46.51 -0.14 20.20
N LEU A 74 -45.75 0.96 20.18
CA LEU A 74 -46.17 2.24 20.74
C LEU A 74 -47.43 2.76 20.03
N PHE A 75 -47.48 2.67 18.69
CA PHE A 75 -48.62 3.09 17.89
C PHE A 75 -49.89 2.28 18.22
N ILE A 76 -49.77 0.95 18.37
CA ILE A 76 -50.88 0.08 18.77
C ILE A 76 -51.37 0.40 20.19
N ALA A 77 -50.46 0.68 21.13
CA ALA A 77 -50.81 1.02 22.51
C ALA A 77 -51.54 2.38 22.60
N VAL A 78 -51.10 3.38 21.84
CA VAL A 78 -51.75 4.69 21.74
C VAL A 78 -53.10 4.59 21.03
N ALA A 79 -53.20 3.82 19.94
CA ALA A 79 -54.44 3.61 19.19
C ALA A 79 -55.55 2.91 20.01
N LYS A 80 -55.17 2.09 20.99
CA LYS A 80 -56.10 1.47 21.95
C LYS A 80 -56.48 2.39 23.13
N GLY A 81 -56.03 3.64 23.13
CA GLY A 81 -56.40 4.65 24.12
C GLY A 81 -55.70 4.55 25.48
N SER A 82 -54.68 3.69 25.62
CA SER A 82 -53.96 3.51 26.88
C SER A 82 -52.67 4.33 26.91
N LEU A 83 -52.80 5.63 27.18
CA LEU A 83 -51.68 6.57 27.28
C LEU A 83 -50.68 6.17 28.37
N LEU A 84 -51.16 5.57 29.47
CA LEU A 84 -50.34 5.05 30.57
C LEU A 84 -49.44 3.89 30.13
N ALA A 85 -49.97 2.95 29.32
CA ALA A 85 -49.19 1.83 28.80
C ALA A 85 -48.12 2.28 27.80
N ALA A 86 -48.44 3.29 26.97
CA ALA A 86 -47.47 3.91 26.06
C ALA A 86 -46.34 4.63 26.82
N MET A 87 -46.65 5.36 27.90
CA MET A 87 -45.65 6.01 28.75
C MET A 87 -44.76 4.99 29.49
N TYR A 88 -45.33 3.90 30.00
CA TYR A 88 -44.57 2.86 30.70
C TYR A 88 -43.59 2.13 29.77
N MET A 89 -43.99 1.85 28.52
CA MET A 89 -43.12 1.25 27.49
C MET A 89 -41.93 2.14 27.14
N LEU A 90 -42.15 3.46 26.99
CA LEU A 90 -41.07 4.42 26.72
C LEU A 90 -40.07 4.52 27.88
N PHE A 91 -40.56 4.54 29.12
CA PHE A 91 -39.72 4.68 30.32
C PHE A 91 -38.94 3.41 30.70
N THR A 92 -39.43 2.22 30.37
CA THR A 92 -38.78 0.96 30.74
C THR A 92 -37.86 0.42 29.64
N ILE A 93 -38.31 0.45 28.38
CA ILE A 93 -37.58 -0.15 27.25
C ILE A 93 -36.52 0.81 26.69
N GLY A 94 -36.80 2.12 26.69
CA GLY A 94 -35.88 3.15 26.18
C GLY A 94 -34.53 3.17 26.92
N PRO A 95 -34.50 3.35 28.25
CA PRO A 95 -33.25 3.37 29.01
C PRO A 95 -32.48 2.04 28.96
N TRP A 96 -33.17 0.90 28.95
CA TRP A 96 -32.54 -0.42 28.85
C TRP A 96 -31.87 -0.64 27.50
N THR A 97 -32.51 -0.25 26.39
CA THR A 97 -31.92 -0.36 25.05
C THR A 97 -30.72 0.57 24.86
N ILE A 98 -30.78 1.78 25.41
CA ILE A 98 -29.64 2.74 25.40
C ILE A 98 -28.48 2.22 26.26
N GLY A 99 -28.74 1.74 27.48
CA GLY A 99 -27.71 1.19 28.36
C GLY A 99 -27.04 -0.06 27.76
N PHE A 100 -27.83 -0.92 27.13
CA PHE A 100 -27.33 -2.10 26.43
C PHE A 100 -26.46 -1.75 25.21
N TYR A 101 -26.87 -0.74 24.44
CA TYR A 101 -26.08 -0.20 23.32
C TYR A 101 -24.73 0.37 23.80
N ILE A 102 -24.72 1.14 24.88
CA ILE A 102 -23.49 1.72 25.45
C ILE A 102 -22.57 0.62 26.00
N GLY A 103 -23.14 -0.41 26.65
CA GLY A 103 -22.39 -1.57 27.17
C GLY A 103 -21.71 -2.36 26.05
N LEU A 104 -22.43 -2.62 24.96
CA LEU A 104 -21.87 -3.24 23.75
C LEU A 104 -20.73 -2.39 23.19
N GLN A 105 -20.94 -1.08 23.01
CA GLN A 105 -19.92 -0.18 22.45
C GLN A 105 -18.61 -0.17 23.26
N LYS A 106 -18.70 -0.21 24.60
CA LYS A 106 -17.53 -0.29 25.48
C LYS A 106 -16.79 -1.63 25.37
N LEU A 107 -17.51 -2.74 25.25
CA LEU A 107 -16.92 -4.06 25.01
C LEU A 107 -16.18 -4.09 23.66
N PHE A 108 -16.80 -3.57 22.60
CA PHE A 108 -16.15 -3.39 21.28
C PHE A 108 -14.83 -2.61 21.38
N HIS A 109 -14.83 -1.50 22.11
CA HIS A 109 -13.64 -0.67 22.25
C HIS A 109 -12.51 -1.38 23.01
N HIS A 110 -12.84 -2.13 24.06
CA HIS A 110 -11.86 -2.80 24.91
C HIS A 110 -11.20 -3.99 24.21
N ALA A 111 -11.98 -4.71 23.42
CA ALA A 111 -11.55 -5.87 22.66
C ALA A 111 -10.64 -5.42 21.47
N PHE A 112 -11.06 -4.39 20.73
CA PHE A 112 -10.26 -3.75 19.68
C PHE A 112 -8.90 -3.25 20.18
N ARG A 113 -8.83 -2.76 21.43
CA ARG A 113 -7.58 -2.33 22.06
C ARG A 113 -6.61 -3.49 22.30
N ARG A 114 -7.09 -4.68 22.68
CA ARG A 114 -6.24 -5.87 22.89
C ARG A 114 -5.69 -6.41 21.57
N ILE A 115 -6.51 -6.44 20.52
CA ILE A 115 -6.09 -6.79 19.15
C ILE A 115 -5.00 -5.84 18.65
N LEU A 116 -5.13 -4.53 18.90
CA LEU A 116 -4.13 -3.54 18.51
C LEU A 116 -2.80 -3.70 19.24
N VAL A 117 -2.84 -3.98 20.55
CA VAL A 117 -1.62 -4.17 21.37
C VAL A 117 -0.86 -5.43 20.92
N ALA A 118 -1.55 -6.56 20.72
CA ALA A 118 -0.92 -7.79 20.24
C ALA A 118 -0.31 -7.66 18.84
N LYS A 119 -0.83 -6.75 18.00
CA LYS A 119 -0.28 -6.46 16.66
C LYS A 119 1.00 -5.63 16.71
N HIS A 120 1.15 -4.78 17.71
CA HIS A 120 2.27 -3.82 17.79
C HIS A 120 3.60 -4.48 18.20
N ASP A 121 3.54 -5.71 18.73
CA ASP A 121 4.72 -6.48 19.15
C ASP A 121 5.61 -6.95 17.97
N GLY A 122 5.15 -6.89 16.71
CA GLY A 122 5.96 -7.01 15.48
C GLY A 122 6.68 -8.36 15.24
N SER A 123 6.73 -9.23 16.24
CA SER A 123 7.35 -10.55 16.22
C SER A 123 6.48 -11.55 15.46
N THR A 124 7.10 -12.53 14.79
CA THR A 124 6.40 -13.69 14.20
C THR A 124 5.49 -14.42 15.20
N LYS A 125 5.85 -14.40 16.49
CA LYS A 125 5.01 -14.89 17.59
C LYS A 125 3.81 -13.96 17.83
N GLY A 126 4.03 -12.65 17.83
CA GLY A 126 2.98 -11.62 17.97
C GLY A 126 1.98 -11.63 16.82
N VAL A 127 2.41 -11.92 15.59
CA VAL A 127 1.51 -12.08 14.42
C VAL A 127 0.61 -13.32 14.57
N LYS A 128 1.16 -14.45 15.04
CA LYS A 128 0.39 -15.68 15.30
C LYS A 128 -0.55 -15.53 16.50
N ASP A 129 -0.13 -14.84 17.55
CA ASP A 129 -0.97 -14.57 18.71
C ASP A 129 -2.05 -13.54 18.36
N TYR A 130 -1.75 -12.55 17.52
CA TYR A 130 -2.73 -11.62 16.96
C TYR A 130 -3.81 -12.34 16.13
N SER A 131 -3.43 -13.24 15.23
CA SER A 131 -4.41 -13.97 14.40
C SER A 131 -5.29 -14.88 15.24
N ARG A 132 -4.74 -15.54 16.27
CA ARG A 132 -5.50 -16.33 17.25
C ARG A 132 -6.44 -15.48 18.09
N LEU A 133 -5.96 -14.35 18.62
CA LEU A 133 -6.76 -13.42 19.41
C LEU A 133 -7.89 -12.82 18.56
N LYS A 134 -7.60 -12.42 17.32
CA LYS A 134 -8.59 -11.90 16.38
C LYS A 134 -9.66 -12.94 16.02
N ALA A 135 -9.28 -14.18 15.76
CA ALA A 135 -10.23 -15.26 15.46
C ALA A 135 -11.14 -15.57 16.65
N CYS A 136 -10.55 -15.70 17.85
CA CYS A 136 -11.29 -15.92 19.10
C CYS A 136 -12.25 -14.77 19.40
N GLU A 137 -11.81 -13.53 19.17
CA GLU A 137 -12.61 -12.34 19.42
C GLU A 137 -13.71 -12.12 18.37
N GLU A 138 -13.48 -12.43 17.09
CA GLU A 138 -14.52 -12.43 16.06
C GLU A 138 -15.61 -13.49 16.37
N GLU A 139 -15.23 -14.67 16.84
CA GLU A 139 -16.19 -15.71 17.27
C GLU A 139 -17.01 -15.30 18.50
N HIS A 140 -16.36 -14.73 19.52
CA HIS A 140 -17.05 -14.20 20.70
C HIS A 140 -17.91 -12.96 20.39
N PHE A 141 -17.51 -12.11 19.44
CA PHE A 141 -18.32 -10.96 19.04
C PHE A 141 -19.57 -11.36 18.30
N VAL A 142 -19.50 -12.40 17.47
CA VAL A 142 -20.65 -12.90 16.72
C VAL A 142 -21.62 -13.60 17.66
N SER A 143 -21.14 -14.41 18.60
CA SER A 143 -22.01 -15.00 19.63
C SER A 143 -22.67 -13.92 20.48
N LEU A 144 -21.91 -12.89 20.88
CA LEU A 144 -22.45 -11.77 21.64
C LEU A 144 -23.45 -10.96 20.82
N ALA A 145 -23.19 -10.66 19.55
CA ALA A 145 -24.09 -9.92 18.66
C ALA A 145 -25.40 -10.69 18.41
N ILE A 146 -25.32 -11.98 18.11
CA ILE A 146 -26.49 -12.84 17.90
C ILE A 146 -27.33 -12.95 19.18
N VAL A 147 -26.70 -13.22 20.34
CA VAL A 147 -27.38 -13.25 21.64
C VAL A 147 -27.98 -11.88 21.98
N SER A 148 -27.25 -10.80 21.66
CA SER A 148 -27.67 -9.43 21.94
C SER A 148 -28.83 -8.93 21.08
N HIS A 149 -29.10 -9.54 19.92
CA HIS A 149 -30.15 -9.10 19.01
C HIS A 149 -31.38 -10.02 19.08
N LEU A 150 -31.14 -11.32 19.21
CA LEU A 150 -32.23 -12.30 19.28
C LEU A 150 -32.99 -12.20 20.60
N VAL A 151 -32.29 -12.03 21.73
CA VAL A 151 -32.94 -11.99 23.05
C VAL A 151 -33.86 -10.77 23.18
N PRO A 152 -33.46 -9.53 22.87
CA PRO A 152 -34.37 -8.38 22.94
C PRO A 152 -35.50 -8.43 21.91
N PHE A 153 -35.26 -8.97 20.71
CA PHE A 153 -36.31 -9.12 19.70
C PHE A 153 -37.39 -10.11 20.14
N LEU A 154 -36.99 -11.26 20.68
CA LEU A 154 -37.91 -12.23 21.26
C LEU A 154 -38.66 -11.62 22.45
N LEU A 155 -37.97 -10.90 23.36
CA LEU A 155 -38.56 -10.26 24.54
C LEU A 155 -39.53 -9.11 24.17
N ALA A 156 -39.24 -8.35 23.11
CA ALA A 156 -40.18 -7.36 22.58
C ALA A 156 -41.44 -8.02 21.98
N TRP A 157 -41.26 -9.16 21.30
CA TRP A 157 -42.35 -9.94 20.74
C TRP A 157 -43.23 -10.59 21.82
N THR A 158 -42.63 -11.09 22.91
CA THR A 158 -43.37 -11.63 24.06
C THR A 158 -44.20 -10.55 24.76
N LEU A 159 -43.62 -9.35 24.97
CA LEU A 159 -44.32 -8.22 25.55
C LEU A 159 -45.49 -7.74 24.68
N LEU A 160 -45.34 -7.75 23.35
CA LEU A 160 -46.43 -7.44 22.42
C LEU A 160 -47.58 -8.44 22.52
N GLY A 161 -47.28 -9.74 22.55
CA GLY A 161 -48.28 -10.80 22.72
C GLY A 161 -49.04 -10.67 24.04
N LEU A 162 -48.33 -10.41 25.15
CA LEU A 162 -48.90 -10.19 26.47
C LEU A 162 -49.82 -8.95 26.51
N LEU A 163 -49.42 -7.86 25.86
CA LEU A 163 -50.19 -6.62 25.76
C LEU A 163 -51.51 -6.81 24.99
N ILE A 164 -51.49 -7.62 23.92
CA ILE A 164 -52.67 -7.95 23.13
C ILE A 164 -53.67 -8.75 23.98
N THR A 165 -53.20 -9.72 24.79
CA THR A 165 -54.07 -10.55 25.63
C THR A 165 -54.60 -9.82 26.88
N LEU A 166 -53.79 -9.00 27.54
CA LEU A 166 -54.19 -8.22 28.72
C LEU A 166 -55.14 -7.06 28.38
N GLY A 167 -55.15 -6.60 27.13
CA GLY A 167 -56.11 -5.60 26.66
C GLY A 167 -57.52 -6.15 26.40
N SER A 168 -57.74 -7.47 26.55
CA SER A 168 -59.08 -8.08 26.43
C SER A 168 -59.82 -8.01 27.78
N LYS A 169 -61.11 -7.64 27.77
CA LYS A 169 -61.89 -7.43 29.01
C LYS A 169 -62.10 -8.72 29.83
N THR A 170 -61.91 -9.90 29.25
CA THR A 170 -61.99 -11.21 29.91
C THR A 170 -61.04 -12.20 29.23
N PRO A 171 -59.74 -12.23 29.59
CA PRO A 171 -58.82 -13.20 29.01
C PRO A 171 -59.22 -14.62 29.45
N THR A 172 -59.52 -15.49 28.50
CA THR A 172 -59.83 -16.90 28.80
C THR A 172 -58.55 -17.69 29.06
N THR A 173 -58.64 -18.73 29.88
CA THR A 173 -57.53 -19.67 30.13
C THR A 173 -56.98 -20.29 28.83
N SER A 174 -57.86 -20.54 27.86
CA SER A 174 -57.49 -20.99 26.51
C SER A 174 -56.60 -19.97 25.77
N MET A 175 -56.92 -18.67 25.82
CA MET A 175 -56.09 -17.62 25.21
C MET A 175 -54.69 -17.52 25.83
N LEU A 176 -54.59 -17.68 27.16
CA LEU A 176 -53.31 -17.67 27.86
C LEU A 176 -52.44 -18.88 27.48
N ILE A 177 -53.04 -20.07 27.36
CA ILE A 177 -52.34 -21.30 26.94
C ILE A 177 -51.86 -21.18 25.48
N THR A 178 -52.70 -20.69 24.57
CA THR A 178 -52.31 -20.48 23.16
C THR A 178 -51.17 -19.48 23.04
N LEU A 179 -51.21 -18.39 23.82
CA LEU A 179 -50.13 -17.41 23.85
C LEU A 179 -48.82 -18.03 24.37
N LEU A 180 -48.85 -18.79 25.45
CA LEU A 180 -47.69 -19.48 26.02
C LEU A 180 -47.08 -20.48 25.04
N LEU A 181 -47.90 -21.28 24.37
CA LEU A 181 -47.44 -22.24 23.35
C LEU A 181 -46.82 -21.53 22.13
N PHE A 182 -47.44 -20.44 21.68
CA PHE A 182 -46.91 -19.62 20.59
C PHE A 182 -45.57 -18.97 20.99
N LEU A 183 -45.44 -18.48 22.22
CA LEU A 183 -44.20 -17.94 22.78
C LEU A 183 -43.08 -19.00 22.79
N LEU A 184 -43.36 -20.18 23.33
CA LEU A 184 -42.39 -21.28 23.40
C LEU A 184 -41.94 -21.70 21.99
N GLY A 185 -42.87 -21.81 21.04
CA GLY A 185 -42.57 -22.15 19.65
C GLY A 185 -41.64 -21.14 18.98
N ASN A 186 -41.88 -19.85 19.16
CA ASN A 186 -41.02 -18.78 18.60
C ASN A 186 -39.65 -18.72 19.30
N LEU A 187 -39.58 -18.97 20.61
CA LEU A 187 -38.32 -19.06 21.35
C LEU A 187 -37.44 -20.19 20.79
N VAL A 188 -38.02 -21.39 20.62
CA VAL A 188 -37.32 -22.54 20.05
C VAL A 188 -36.86 -22.27 18.62
N LEU A 189 -37.72 -21.66 17.79
CA LEU A 189 -37.37 -21.29 16.42
C LEU A 189 -36.24 -20.25 16.36
N GLY A 190 -36.28 -19.25 17.23
CA GLY A 190 -35.22 -18.24 17.34
C GLY A 190 -33.87 -18.85 17.71
N VAL A 191 -33.85 -19.72 18.73
CA VAL A 191 -32.63 -20.44 19.15
C VAL A 191 -32.09 -21.30 17.99
N LEU A 192 -32.96 -21.99 17.25
CA LEU A 192 -32.57 -22.81 16.10
C LEU A 192 -31.92 -21.96 14.99
N ILE A 193 -32.54 -20.83 14.62
CA ILE A 193 -32.02 -19.91 13.60
C ILE A 193 -30.68 -19.33 14.02
N SER A 194 -30.53 -18.93 15.28
CA SER A 194 -29.27 -18.42 15.81
C SER A 194 -28.16 -19.46 15.82
N ALA A 195 -28.46 -20.71 16.17
CA ALA A 195 -27.49 -21.80 16.10
C ALA A 195 -27.03 -22.05 14.66
N ILE A 196 -27.97 -22.09 13.70
CA ILE A 196 -27.65 -22.25 12.26
C ILE A 196 -26.80 -21.08 11.75
N MET A 197 -27.18 -19.85 12.07
CA MET A 197 -26.43 -18.65 11.66
C MET A 197 -25.02 -18.62 12.22
N LEU A 198 -24.84 -19.05 13.48
CA LEU A 198 -23.52 -19.14 14.12
C LEU A 198 -22.64 -20.19 13.42
N VAL A 199 -23.19 -21.37 13.09
CA VAL A 199 -22.46 -22.42 12.36
C VAL A 199 -22.07 -21.96 10.96
N VAL A 200 -23.00 -21.35 10.21
CA VAL A 200 -22.74 -20.84 8.84
C VAL A 200 -21.69 -19.73 8.87
N HIS A 201 -21.78 -18.81 9.83
CA HIS A 201 -20.83 -17.73 9.97
C HIS A 201 -19.44 -18.24 10.36
N ASN A 202 -19.34 -19.15 11.35
CA ASN A 202 -18.07 -19.76 11.75
C ASN A 202 -17.42 -20.51 10.58
N ALA A 203 -18.21 -21.22 9.78
CA ALA A 203 -17.71 -21.86 8.56
C ALA A 203 -17.17 -20.84 7.55
N LYS A 204 -17.85 -19.69 7.39
CA LYS A 204 -17.42 -18.60 6.50
C LYS A 204 -16.15 -17.92 7.00
N VAL A 205 -16.06 -17.62 8.30
CA VAL A 205 -14.87 -17.03 8.95
C VAL A 205 -13.69 -17.99 8.82
N LYS A 206 -13.89 -19.28 9.13
CA LYS A 206 -12.84 -20.31 8.97
C LYS A 206 -12.31 -20.38 7.55
N ARG A 207 -13.19 -20.36 6.54
CA ARG A 207 -12.79 -20.35 5.13
C ARG A 207 -12.01 -19.08 4.76
N HIS A 208 -12.45 -17.92 5.23
CA HIS A 208 -11.76 -16.66 4.97
C HIS A 208 -10.39 -16.60 5.65
N ASN A 209 -10.30 -17.03 6.91
CA ASN A 209 -9.03 -17.12 7.63
C ASN A 209 -8.07 -18.08 6.95
N ALA A 210 -8.54 -19.26 6.53
CA ALA A 210 -7.73 -20.20 5.75
C ALA A 210 -7.23 -19.58 4.43
N SER A 211 -8.04 -18.76 3.76
CA SER A 211 -7.63 -18.06 2.54
C SER A 211 -6.59 -16.96 2.80
N GLU A 212 -6.72 -16.22 3.90
CA GLU A 212 -5.75 -15.19 4.31
C GLU A 212 -4.43 -15.82 4.76
N ASP A 213 -4.49 -16.95 5.48
CA ASP A 213 -3.32 -17.73 5.87
C ASP A 213 -2.61 -18.30 4.63
N ALA A 214 -3.36 -18.85 3.66
CA ALA A 214 -2.77 -19.32 2.40
C ALA A 214 -2.12 -18.17 1.60
N ALA A 215 -2.76 -17.00 1.56
CA ALA A 215 -2.18 -15.81 0.92
C ALA A 215 -0.93 -15.32 1.66
N THR A 216 -0.90 -15.40 2.99
CA THR A 216 0.25 -15.04 3.81
C THR A 216 1.40 -16.01 3.58
N ASN A 217 1.15 -17.32 3.65
CA ASN A 217 2.15 -18.35 3.37
C ASN A 217 2.72 -18.23 1.95
N SER A 218 1.88 -17.91 0.95
CA SER A 218 2.34 -17.68 -0.42
C SER A 218 3.24 -16.45 -0.55
N ARG A 219 2.94 -15.36 0.19
CA ARG A 219 3.78 -14.16 0.22
C ARG A 219 5.10 -14.43 0.94
N GLU A 220 5.07 -15.13 2.08
CA GLU A 220 6.27 -15.51 2.81
C GLU A 220 7.18 -16.41 1.97
N ALA A 221 6.62 -17.45 1.33
CA ALA A 221 7.38 -18.32 0.44
C ALA A 221 7.99 -17.56 -0.76
N HIS A 222 7.25 -16.61 -1.35
CA HIS A 222 7.77 -15.73 -2.41
C HIS A 222 8.88 -14.82 -1.88
N ASN A 223 8.67 -14.19 -0.72
CA ASN A 223 9.65 -13.28 -0.13
C ASN A 223 10.92 -14.01 0.31
N GLU A 224 10.83 -15.27 0.73
CA GLU A 224 11.99 -16.12 1.04
C GLU A 224 12.83 -16.36 -0.22
N GLN A 225 12.19 -16.65 -1.36
CA GLN A 225 12.90 -16.80 -2.64
C GLN A 225 13.56 -15.49 -3.08
N VAL A 226 12.87 -14.36 -2.91
CA VAL A 226 13.43 -13.03 -3.18
C VAL A 226 14.60 -12.73 -2.25
N HIS A 227 14.53 -13.14 -0.98
CA HIS A 227 15.60 -12.94 -0.01
C HIS A 227 16.86 -13.74 -0.36
N GLU A 228 16.73 -14.99 -0.79
CA GLU A 228 17.88 -15.79 -1.25
C GLU A 228 18.54 -15.18 -2.51
N LEU A 229 17.73 -14.64 -3.44
CA LEU A 229 18.25 -13.90 -4.61
C LEU A 229 18.98 -12.61 -4.20
N GLU A 230 18.40 -11.84 -3.27
CA GLU A 230 19.04 -10.64 -2.72
C GLU A 230 20.38 -10.98 -2.07
N LYS A 231 20.42 -12.03 -1.26
CA LYS A 231 21.63 -12.49 -0.58
C LYS A 231 22.73 -12.86 -1.56
N ALA A 232 22.41 -13.63 -2.60
CA ALA A 232 23.40 -14.00 -3.63
C ALA A 232 24.02 -12.76 -4.32
N VAL A 233 23.19 -11.76 -4.66
CA VAL A 233 23.67 -10.51 -5.27
C VAL A 233 24.50 -9.68 -4.29
N VAL A 234 24.08 -9.58 -3.02
CA VAL A 234 24.82 -8.86 -1.98
C VAL A 234 26.17 -9.53 -1.70
N ASP A 235 26.24 -10.86 -1.70
CA ASP A 235 27.48 -11.61 -1.52
C ASP A 235 28.45 -11.37 -2.71
N GLU A 236 27.94 -11.32 -3.94
CA GLU A 236 28.74 -10.96 -5.12
C GLU A 236 29.27 -9.51 -5.03
N ILE A 237 28.43 -8.55 -4.64
CA ILE A 237 28.86 -7.16 -4.40
C ILE A 237 29.96 -7.11 -3.34
N ASN A 238 29.78 -7.79 -2.21
CA ASN A 238 30.76 -7.81 -1.13
C ASN A 238 32.10 -8.41 -1.58
N SER A 239 32.06 -9.46 -2.41
CA SER A 239 33.24 -10.05 -3.02
C SER A 239 33.99 -9.03 -3.91
N LEU A 240 33.27 -8.34 -4.80
CA LEU A 240 33.85 -7.32 -5.68
C LEU A 240 34.40 -6.11 -4.92
N VAL A 241 33.71 -5.66 -3.86
CA VAL A 241 34.20 -4.59 -2.98
C VAL A 241 35.46 -5.03 -2.24
N GLY A 242 35.52 -6.28 -1.78
CA GLY A 242 36.71 -6.87 -1.19
C GLY A 242 37.89 -6.86 -2.16
N GLU A 243 37.66 -7.34 -3.40
CA GLU A 243 38.70 -7.32 -4.43
C GLU A 243 39.16 -5.91 -4.77
N TYR A 244 38.23 -4.95 -4.90
CA TYR A 244 38.55 -3.55 -5.13
C TYR A 244 39.46 -2.99 -4.02
N ARG A 245 39.09 -3.22 -2.76
CA ARG A 245 39.84 -2.77 -1.59
C ARG A 245 41.26 -3.31 -1.60
N ASP A 246 41.42 -4.60 -1.85
CA ASP A 246 42.71 -5.27 -1.68
C ASP A 246 43.67 -4.97 -2.86
N ASN A 247 43.12 -4.82 -4.08
CA ASN A 247 43.92 -4.73 -5.31
C ASN A 247 44.02 -3.33 -5.92
N TYR A 248 43.12 -2.39 -5.60
CA TYR A 248 43.02 -1.10 -6.29
C TYR A 248 42.96 0.11 -5.36
N GLN A 249 42.40 -0.04 -4.15
CA GLN A 249 42.28 1.09 -3.23
C GLN A 249 43.65 1.68 -2.87
N GLY A 250 43.80 2.98 -3.09
CA GLY A 250 45.07 3.69 -2.88
C GLY A 250 46.12 3.48 -3.98
N LYS A 251 45.89 2.58 -4.93
CA LYS A 251 46.78 2.30 -6.08
C LYS A 251 46.29 2.95 -7.37
N PHE A 252 44.96 3.07 -7.54
CA PHE A 252 44.34 3.79 -8.66
C PHE A 252 43.81 5.16 -8.19
N PRO A 253 43.96 6.25 -8.96
CA PRO A 253 43.51 7.56 -8.51
C PRO A 253 41.99 7.68 -8.47
N ALA A 254 41.46 8.12 -7.32
CA ALA A 254 40.03 8.17 -7.07
C ALA A 254 39.25 9.08 -8.05
N ALA A 255 39.92 10.09 -8.62
CA ALA A 255 39.32 11.02 -9.57
C ALA A 255 38.84 10.37 -10.88
N TYR A 256 39.37 9.18 -11.22
CA TYR A 256 39.04 8.48 -12.47
C TYR A 256 38.27 7.17 -12.24
N LEU A 257 37.73 6.92 -11.03
CA LEU A 257 36.95 5.73 -10.68
C LEU A 257 35.52 5.76 -11.24
N LEU A 258 35.38 6.05 -12.52
CA LEU A 258 34.12 5.96 -13.25
C LEU A 258 34.24 4.76 -14.20
N ALA A 259 33.22 3.89 -14.25
CA ALA A 259 33.24 2.69 -15.07
C ALA A 259 33.66 2.99 -16.54
N ASN A 260 33.09 4.05 -17.12
CA ASN A 260 33.39 4.49 -18.48
C ASN A 260 34.83 5.03 -18.64
N ALA A 261 35.37 5.70 -17.62
CA ALA A 261 36.72 6.26 -17.67
C ALA A 261 37.76 5.13 -17.62
N VAL A 262 37.59 4.17 -16.70
CA VAL A 262 38.49 3.01 -16.60
C VAL A 262 38.40 2.13 -17.84
N ALA A 263 37.20 1.92 -18.39
CA ALA A 263 37.02 1.18 -19.65
C ALA A 263 37.76 1.86 -20.81
N TYR A 264 37.70 3.19 -20.91
CA TYR A 264 38.45 3.94 -21.91
C TYR A 264 39.96 3.83 -21.69
N MET A 265 40.42 3.98 -20.44
CA MET A 265 41.83 3.82 -20.07
C MET A 265 42.37 2.42 -20.39
N TRP A 266 41.56 1.38 -20.19
CA TRP A 266 41.88 0.02 -20.63
C TRP A 266 42.04 -0.04 -22.16
N GLN A 267 41.15 0.56 -22.93
CA GLN A 267 41.27 0.64 -24.39
C GLN A 267 42.52 1.40 -24.86
N LEU A 268 43.00 2.39 -24.11
CA LEU A 268 44.25 3.07 -24.43
C LEU A 268 45.44 2.11 -24.38
N VAL A 269 45.48 1.25 -23.36
CA VAL A 269 46.51 0.22 -23.24
C VAL A 269 46.35 -0.83 -24.32
N ASP A 270 45.13 -1.35 -24.52
CA ASP A 270 44.84 -2.37 -25.53
C ASP A 270 45.20 -1.93 -26.97
N ASN A 271 44.98 -0.66 -27.29
CA ASN A 271 45.34 -0.06 -28.58
C ASN A 271 46.79 0.44 -28.67
N TYR A 272 47.66 0.04 -27.73
CA TYR A 272 49.08 0.42 -27.70
C TYR A 272 49.33 1.94 -27.65
N ARG A 273 48.34 2.74 -27.21
CA ARG A 273 48.47 4.21 -27.07
C ARG A 273 49.19 4.62 -25.79
N ALA A 274 49.25 3.72 -24.80
CA ALA A 274 49.93 3.93 -23.54
C ALA A 274 50.44 2.59 -22.97
N SER A 275 51.56 2.63 -22.26
CA SER A 275 52.23 1.46 -21.69
C SER A 275 52.35 1.53 -20.16
N THR A 276 52.21 2.72 -19.58
CA THR A 276 52.23 2.94 -18.11
C THR A 276 50.96 3.63 -17.63
N LEU A 277 50.63 3.48 -16.34
CA LEU A 277 49.45 4.14 -15.75
C LEU A 277 49.50 5.67 -15.90
N GLN A 278 50.68 6.27 -15.77
CA GLN A 278 50.86 7.71 -15.95
C GLN A 278 50.57 8.14 -17.39
N GLU A 279 51.07 7.39 -18.39
CA GLU A 279 50.77 7.65 -19.80
C GLU A 279 49.28 7.52 -20.09
N VAL A 280 48.63 6.48 -19.55
CA VAL A 280 47.19 6.26 -19.68
C VAL A 280 46.41 7.47 -19.19
N ILE A 281 46.73 7.98 -17.99
CA ILE A 281 46.06 9.15 -17.41
C ILE A 281 46.32 10.39 -18.27
N ASN A 282 47.58 10.65 -18.65
CA ASN A 282 47.93 11.81 -19.47
C ASN A 282 47.20 11.82 -20.81
N VAL A 283 47.13 10.66 -21.49
CA VAL A 283 46.43 10.51 -22.77
C VAL A 283 44.93 10.69 -22.59
N TYR A 284 44.34 10.10 -21.55
CA TYR A 284 42.93 10.27 -21.21
C TYR A 284 42.57 11.74 -20.97
N GLU A 285 43.33 12.45 -20.14
CA GLU A 285 43.08 13.87 -19.87
C GLU A 285 43.24 14.73 -21.12
N GLY A 286 44.23 14.43 -21.96
CA GLY A 286 44.41 15.07 -23.26
C GLY A 286 43.21 14.85 -24.20
N ASP A 287 42.69 13.62 -24.26
CA ASP A 287 41.49 13.28 -25.05
C ASP A 287 40.24 13.99 -24.50
N MET A 288 40.04 14.00 -23.18
CA MET A 288 38.92 14.69 -22.53
C MET A 288 38.99 16.21 -22.70
N HIS A 289 40.20 16.79 -22.68
CA HIS A 289 40.39 18.21 -22.95
C HIS A 289 40.03 18.54 -24.40
N ARG A 290 40.49 17.75 -25.38
CA ARG A 290 40.13 17.92 -26.79
C ARG A 290 38.61 17.86 -26.99
N GLN A 291 37.94 16.87 -26.41
CA GLN A 291 36.47 16.77 -26.48
C GLN A 291 35.76 18.00 -25.89
N ARG A 292 36.28 18.54 -24.78
CA ARG A 292 35.73 19.77 -24.17
C ARG A 292 35.86 20.97 -25.11
N ILE A 293 37.02 21.17 -25.74
CA ILE A 293 37.22 22.26 -26.70
C ILE A 293 36.33 22.08 -27.94
N GLU A 294 36.23 20.86 -28.48
CA GLU A 294 35.37 20.57 -29.65
C GLU A 294 33.89 20.83 -29.35
N SER A 295 33.39 20.41 -28.19
CA SER A 295 32.01 20.67 -27.78
C SER A 295 31.73 22.17 -27.57
N GLN A 296 32.68 22.92 -26.99
CA GLN A 296 32.59 24.37 -26.86
C GLN A 296 32.54 25.06 -28.23
N ASN A 297 33.40 24.64 -29.17
CA ASN A 297 33.43 25.17 -30.53
C ASN A 297 32.11 24.88 -31.27
N ARG A 298 31.54 23.67 -31.12
CA ARG A 298 30.24 23.32 -31.69
C ARG A 298 29.10 24.17 -31.10
N ALA A 299 29.10 24.39 -29.80
CA ALA A 299 28.11 25.26 -29.15
C ALA A 299 28.22 26.71 -29.63
N MET A 300 29.45 27.22 -29.80
CA MET A 300 29.69 28.55 -30.35
C MET A 300 29.22 28.69 -31.80
N LEU A 301 29.52 27.70 -32.64
CA LEU A 301 29.05 27.65 -34.03
C LEU A 301 27.52 27.66 -34.09
N ASN A 302 26.85 26.86 -33.27
CA ASN A 302 25.39 26.83 -33.19
C ASN A 302 24.81 28.17 -32.73
N ASN A 303 25.45 28.84 -31.78
CA ASN A 303 25.04 30.17 -31.34
C ASN A 303 25.23 31.23 -32.44
N GLN A 304 26.31 31.16 -33.21
CA GLN A 304 26.54 32.02 -34.37
C GLN A 304 25.48 31.81 -35.45
N LEU A 305 25.15 30.56 -35.79
CA LEU A 305 24.08 30.24 -36.73
C LEU A 305 22.73 30.78 -36.27
N ARG A 306 22.40 30.66 -34.98
CA ARG A 306 21.19 31.25 -34.41
C ARG A 306 21.18 32.78 -34.49
N MET A 307 22.32 33.44 -34.25
CA MET A 307 22.44 34.88 -34.38
C MET A 307 22.25 35.34 -35.84
N LEU A 308 22.85 34.62 -36.80
CA LEU A 308 22.67 34.92 -38.22
C LEU A 308 21.21 34.79 -38.64
N ASN A 309 20.53 33.70 -38.27
CA ASN A 309 19.10 33.52 -38.56
C ASN A 309 18.24 34.62 -37.93
N ASN A 310 18.55 35.05 -36.69
CA ASN A 310 17.86 36.15 -36.04
C ASN A 310 18.09 37.49 -36.77
N GLN A 311 19.31 37.75 -37.23
CA GLN A 311 19.62 38.94 -38.02
C GLN A 311 18.88 38.94 -39.36
N GLU A 312 18.85 37.82 -40.08
CA GLU A 312 18.09 37.69 -41.32
C GLU A 312 16.60 37.96 -41.11
N ARG A 313 16.03 37.42 -40.03
CA ARG A 313 14.64 37.68 -39.65
C ARG A 313 14.39 39.17 -39.38
N ILE A 314 15.24 39.83 -38.60
CA ILE A 314 15.14 41.26 -38.32
C ILE A 314 15.24 42.09 -39.61
N ILE A 315 16.16 41.73 -40.52
CA ILE A 315 16.30 42.41 -41.81
C ILE A 315 15.05 42.21 -42.68
N ALA A 316 14.43 41.02 -42.66
CA ALA A 316 13.18 40.77 -43.37
C ALA A 316 12.02 41.61 -42.81
N GLU A 317 11.88 41.69 -41.48
CA GLU A 317 10.89 42.55 -40.82
C GLU A 317 11.10 44.04 -41.12
N GLN A 318 12.34 44.51 -41.14
CA GLN A 318 12.67 45.88 -41.53
C GLN A 318 12.31 46.15 -42.99
N ARG A 319 12.58 45.20 -43.90
CA ARG A 319 12.20 45.33 -45.32
C ARG A 319 10.67 45.40 -45.48
N TYR A 320 9.93 44.55 -44.77
CA TYR A 320 8.47 44.58 -44.78
C TYR A 320 7.93 45.91 -44.24
N THR A 321 8.43 46.37 -43.09
CA THR A 321 8.03 47.64 -42.48
C THR A 321 8.32 48.83 -43.40
N ARG A 322 9.53 48.85 -44.00
CA ARG A 322 9.90 49.89 -44.97
C ARG A 322 8.94 49.90 -46.15
N TRP A 323 8.66 48.74 -46.75
CA TRP A 323 7.70 48.60 -47.87
C TRP A 323 6.30 49.09 -47.49
N ALA A 324 5.80 48.71 -46.31
CA ALA A 324 4.50 49.14 -45.82
C ALA A 324 4.43 50.67 -45.72
N VAL A 325 5.42 51.30 -45.09
CA VAL A 325 5.50 52.77 -44.94
C VAL A 325 5.58 53.47 -46.30
N THR A 326 6.44 53.02 -47.22
CA THR A 326 6.50 53.64 -48.56
C THR A 326 5.20 53.48 -49.35
N SER A 327 4.52 52.33 -49.21
CA SER A 327 3.24 52.11 -49.89
C SER A 327 2.13 53.04 -49.35
N GLU A 328 2.11 53.30 -48.04
CA GLU A 328 1.13 54.20 -47.42
C GLU A 328 1.39 55.66 -47.82
N ILE A 329 2.65 56.10 -47.82
CA ILE A 329 3.04 57.42 -48.34
C ILE A 329 2.63 57.58 -49.81
N ALA A 330 2.84 56.56 -50.64
CA ALA A 330 2.46 56.60 -52.04
C ALA A 330 0.93 56.67 -52.23
N ARG A 331 0.15 56.03 -51.35
CA ARG A 331 -1.31 56.11 -51.35
C ARG A 331 -1.80 57.51 -50.98
N ASN A 332 -1.25 58.08 -49.90
CA ASN A 332 -1.62 59.42 -49.43
C ASN A 332 -1.22 60.56 -50.38
N ARG A 333 -0.25 60.36 -51.27
CA ARG A 333 0.09 61.34 -52.32
C ARG A 333 -0.83 61.29 -53.56
N ARG A 334 -1.67 60.26 -53.68
CA ARG A 334 -2.62 60.10 -54.81
C ARG A 334 -4.06 60.44 -54.44
N ALA A 335 -4.35 60.70 -53.16
CA ALA A 335 -5.56 61.34 -52.68
C ALA A 335 -5.31 62.85 -52.58
#